data_AF-A0A9D2B515-F1
#
_entry.id   AF-A0A9D2B515-F1
#
_cell.length_a   1.000
_cell.length_b   1.000
_cell.length_c   1.000
_cell.angle_alpha   90.00
_cell.angle_beta   90.00
_cell.angle_gamma   90.00
#
_symmetry.space_group_name_H-M   'P 1'
#
loop_
_entity.id
_entity.type
_entity.pdbx_description
1 polymer ?
#
loop_
_entity_poly.entity_id
_entity_poly.type
_entity_poly.pdbx_seq_one_letter_code
_entity_poly.pdbx_strand_id
1 'polypeptide(L)'
;MLLRLLRIIWVITRYRLDTLLPLQRLPWWLRPVFLLSPLRLVPVGQRSGGERLRLALESLGPVFVKFGQLLSTRRDLLPEDIADELRRLQDQVPPFPAAEACALVEAEL
;
A
#
# COMPACT_ATOMS: atom_id res chain seq x y z
N MET A 1 -16.22 -13.55 1.41
CA MET A 1 -15.41 -12.89 0.35
C MET A 1 -15.68 -11.40 0.20
N LEU A 2 -16.93 -10.94 0.11
CA LEU A 2 -17.26 -9.51 -0.09
C LEU A 2 -16.71 -8.54 0.98
N LEU A 3 -16.65 -8.96 2.26
CA LEU A 3 -16.13 -8.11 3.34
C LEU A 3 -14.65 -7.73 3.16
N ARG A 4 -13.84 -8.58 2.51
CA ARG A 4 -12.44 -8.27 2.19
C ARG A 4 -12.35 -7.22 1.08
N LEU A 5 -13.21 -7.30 0.06
CA LEU A 5 -13.30 -6.30 -1.01
C LEU A 5 -13.73 -4.94 -0.46
N LEU A 6 -14.73 -4.91 0.43
CA LEU A 6 -15.17 -3.67 1.10
C LEU A 6 -14.04 -3.04 1.94
N ARG A 7 -13.25 -3.85 2.63
CA ARG A 7 -12.07 -3.38 3.36
C ARG A 7 -11.02 -2.77 2.43
N ILE A 8 -10.77 -3.40 1.29
CA ILE A 8 -9.83 -2.88 0.29
C ILE A 8 -10.29 -1.51 -0.21
N ILE A 9 -11.56 -1.40 -0.61
CA ILE A 9 -12.16 -0.15 -1.06
C ILE A 9 -12.09 0.93 0.03
N TRP A 10 -12.39 0.57 1.28
CA TRP A 10 -12.32 1.50 2.42
C TRP A 10 -10.90 2.01 2.69
N VAL A 11 -9.88 1.16 2.59
CA VAL A 11 -8.49 1.58 2.80
C VAL A 11 -8.00 2.44 1.63
N ILE A 12 -8.28 2.05 0.38
CA ILE A 12 -7.99 2.88 -0.80
C ILE A 12 -8.62 4.27 -0.62
N THR A 13 -9.83 4.31 -0.06
CA THR A 13 -10.55 5.55 0.22
C THR A 13 -9.93 6.36 1.33
N ARG A 14 -9.54 5.73 2.43
CA ARG A 14 -8.92 6.38 3.59
C ARG A 14 -7.58 7.04 3.26
N TYR A 15 -6.80 6.46 2.36
CA TYR A 15 -5.46 6.96 1.99
C TYR A 15 -5.42 7.74 0.67
N ARG A 16 -6.57 7.91 0.01
CA ARG A 16 -6.72 8.71 -1.21
C ARG A 16 -5.76 8.33 -2.34
N LEU A 17 -5.63 7.03 -2.62
CA LEU A 17 -4.78 6.55 -3.71
C LEU A 17 -5.32 6.96 -5.10
N ASP A 18 -6.58 7.43 -5.16
CA ASP A 18 -7.20 8.02 -6.34
C ASP A 18 -6.46 9.25 -6.89
N THR A 19 -5.75 9.97 -6.02
CA THR A 19 -4.94 11.13 -6.39
C THR A 19 -3.62 10.76 -7.09
N LEU A 20 -3.15 9.52 -6.91
CA LEU A 20 -1.90 9.03 -7.50
C LEU A 20 -2.10 8.51 -8.93
N LEU A 21 -3.35 8.22 -9.32
CA LEU A 21 -3.68 7.78 -10.65
C LEU A 21 -3.97 8.98 -11.55
N PRO A 22 -3.19 9.20 -12.62
CA PRO A 22 -3.52 10.22 -13.60
C PRO A 22 -4.80 9.80 -14.33
N LEU A 23 -5.92 10.45 -13.97
CA LEU A 23 -7.26 10.26 -14.56
C LEU A 23 -7.28 10.31 -16.10
N GLN A 24 -6.23 10.86 -16.71
CA GLN A 24 -6.00 10.92 -18.16
C GLN A 24 -5.83 9.54 -18.82
N ARG A 25 -5.30 8.54 -18.11
CA ARG A 25 -5.11 7.17 -18.65
C ARG A 25 -6.26 6.21 -18.37
N LEU A 26 -7.30 6.63 -17.66
CA LEU A 26 -8.41 5.77 -17.27
C LEU A 26 -9.49 5.69 -18.37
N PRO A 27 -9.99 4.48 -18.71
CA PRO A 27 -11.08 4.33 -19.67
C PRO A 27 -12.35 5.03 -19.20
N TRP A 28 -13.12 5.52 -20.16
CA TRP A 28 -14.24 6.43 -19.95
C TRP A 28 -15.29 5.94 -18.95
N TRP A 29 -15.50 4.62 -18.84
CA TRP A 29 -16.46 3.98 -17.93
C TRP A 29 -16.03 4.01 -16.46
N LEU A 30 -14.74 4.15 -16.16
CA LEU A 30 -14.23 4.29 -14.77
C LEU A 30 -14.22 5.75 -14.28
N ARG A 31 -14.34 6.72 -15.19
CA ARG A 31 -14.33 8.16 -14.87
C ARG A 31 -15.44 8.61 -13.91
N PRO A 32 -16.72 8.26 -14.11
CA PRO A 32 -17.77 8.73 -13.21
C PRO A 32 -17.62 8.15 -11.80
N VAL A 33 -17.09 6.94 -11.65
CA VAL A 33 -16.81 6.32 -10.35
C VAL A 33 -15.80 7.13 -9.54
N PHE A 34 -14.74 7.66 -10.18
CA PHE A 34 -13.75 8.51 -9.52
C PHE A 34 -14.21 9.96 -9.32
N LEU A 35 -15.09 10.48 -10.19
CA LEU A 35 -15.60 11.85 -10.12
C LEU A 35 -16.73 12.02 -9.09
N LEU A 36 -17.64 11.06 -9.00
CA LEU A 36 -18.77 11.03 -8.06
C LEU A 36 -18.41 10.45 -6.70
N SER A 37 -17.17 10.01 -6.52
CA SER A 37 -16.80 9.34 -5.29
C SER A 37 -16.84 10.28 -4.07
N PRO A 38 -17.42 9.86 -2.94
CA PRO A 38 -17.34 10.58 -1.66
C PRO A 38 -15.89 10.77 -1.14
N LEU A 39 -14.89 10.20 -1.84
CA LEU A 39 -13.44 10.42 -1.68
C LEU A 39 -13.00 11.90 -1.59
N ARG A 40 -13.71 12.82 -2.26
CA ARG A 40 -13.37 14.27 -2.22
C ARG A 40 -13.67 14.95 -0.88
N LEU A 41 -14.51 14.33 -0.04
CA LEU A 41 -14.90 14.87 1.27
C LEU A 41 -13.86 14.59 2.36
N VAL A 42 -12.92 13.67 2.12
CA VAL A 42 -11.84 13.36 3.06
C VAL A 42 -10.66 14.30 2.78
N PRO A 43 -10.26 15.16 3.74
CA PRO A 43 -9.16 16.10 3.53
C PRO A 43 -7.85 15.36 3.23
N VAL A 44 -7.10 15.83 2.22
CA VAL A 44 -5.73 15.36 1.99
C VAL A 44 -4.90 15.82 3.18
N GLY A 45 -4.52 14.91 4.08
CA GLY A 45 -3.56 15.23 5.13
C GLY A 45 -2.21 15.66 4.53
N GLN A 46 -1.34 16.28 5.32
CA GLN A 46 -0.03 16.81 4.89
C GLN A 46 0.98 15.74 4.40
N ARG A 47 0.59 14.45 4.36
CA ARG A 47 1.46 13.33 3.97
C ARG A 47 1.68 13.27 2.46
N SER A 48 2.87 12.88 2.03
CA SER A 48 3.20 12.68 0.62
C SER A 48 2.36 11.55 -0.02
N GLY A 49 2.28 11.54 -1.35
CA GLY A 49 1.55 10.51 -2.08
C GLY A 49 2.09 9.10 -1.79
N GLY A 50 3.41 8.94 -1.83
CA GLY A 50 4.10 7.70 -1.48
C GLY A 50 3.83 7.22 -0.06
N GLU A 51 3.85 8.12 0.93
CA GLU A 51 3.64 7.74 2.33
C GLU A 51 2.22 7.21 2.56
N ARG A 52 1.22 7.84 1.92
CA ARG A 52 -0.16 7.35 1.96
C ARG A 52 -0.31 5.97 1.33
N LEU A 53 0.40 5.70 0.22
CA LEU A 53 0.41 4.39 -0.41
C LEU A 53 1.05 3.32 0.48
N ARG A 54 2.21 3.61 1.08
CA ARG A 54 2.88 2.70 2.01
C ARG A 54 1.95 2.30 3.17
N LEU A 55 1.37 3.28 3.86
CA LEU A 55 0.46 3.05 4.99
C LEU A 55 -0.82 2.30 4.57
N ALA A 56 -1.32 2.56 3.37
CA ALA A 56 -2.44 1.81 2.82
C ALA A 56 -2.10 0.32 2.71
N LEU A 57 -0.96 0.00 2.07
CA LEU A 57 -0.52 -1.38 1.88
C LEU A 57 -0.25 -2.10 3.22
N GLU A 58 0.34 -1.41 4.20
CA GLU A 58 0.52 -1.94 5.56
C GLU A 58 -0.82 -2.26 6.23
N SER A 59 -1.79 -1.34 6.17
CA SER A 59 -3.11 -1.53 6.81
C SER A 59 -4.01 -2.57 6.13
N LEU A 60 -3.79 -2.81 4.83
CA LEU A 60 -4.42 -3.89 4.07
C LEU A 60 -3.86 -5.27 4.44
N GLY A 61 -2.66 -5.32 4.99
CA GLY A 61 -2.03 -6.52 5.54
C GLY A 61 -0.99 -7.15 4.60
N PRO A 62 -0.47 -8.33 4.98
CA PRO A 62 0.78 -8.88 4.43
C PRO A 62 0.75 -9.18 2.93
N VAL A 63 -0.42 -9.49 2.36
CA VAL A 63 -0.57 -9.70 0.91
C VAL A 63 -0.28 -8.42 0.13
N PHE A 64 -0.76 -7.28 0.63
CA PHE A 64 -0.58 -5.97 -0.01
C PHE A 64 0.81 -5.40 0.27
N VAL A 65 1.41 -5.71 1.42
CA VAL A 65 2.82 -5.43 1.70
C VAL A 65 3.71 -6.12 0.66
N LYS A 66 3.51 -7.43 0.41
CA LYS A 66 4.24 -8.16 -0.62
C LYS A 66 4.03 -7.59 -2.03
N PHE A 67 2.81 -7.13 -2.33
CA PHE A 67 2.53 -6.44 -3.59
C PHE A 67 3.31 -5.12 -3.70
N GLY A 68 3.36 -4.32 -2.63
CA GLY A 68 4.17 -3.10 -2.56
C GLY A 68 5.65 -3.37 -2.76
N GLN A 69 6.16 -4.43 -2.14
CA GLN A 69 7.54 -4.89 -2.30
C GLN A 69 7.83 -5.26 -3.77
N LEU A 70 6.95 -6.03 -4.42
CA LEU A 70 7.10 -6.35 -5.83
C LEU A 70 7.08 -5.09 -6.71
N LEU A 71 6.14 -4.17 -6.45
CA LEU A 71 6.00 -2.94 -7.22
C LEU A 71 7.21 -2.01 -7.06
N SER A 72 7.83 -1.97 -5.88
CA SER A 72 9.05 -1.18 -5.64
C SER A 72 10.29 -1.68 -6.39
N THR A 73 10.28 -2.91 -6.91
CA THR A 73 11.33 -3.37 -7.84
C THR A 73 11.17 -2.77 -9.25
N ARG A 74 9.96 -2.31 -9.60
CA ARG A 74 9.60 -1.69 -10.88
C ARG A 74 9.50 -0.17 -10.76
N ARG A 75 10.61 0.46 -10.35
CA ARG A 75 10.71 1.92 -10.18
C ARG A 75 10.47 2.69 -11.49
N ASP A 76 10.68 2.04 -12.63
CA ASP A 76 10.41 2.57 -13.97
C ASP A 76 8.93 2.95 -14.19
N LEU A 77 8.02 2.33 -13.43
CA LEU A 77 6.57 2.52 -13.57
C LEU A 77 5.99 3.47 -12.52
N LEU A 78 6.82 3.95 -11.58
CA LEU A 78 6.37 4.71 -10.43
C LEU A 78 7.02 6.10 -10.39
N PRO A 79 6.29 7.12 -9.92
CA PRO A 79 6.88 8.35 -9.41
C PRO A 79 7.97 8.05 -8.35
N GLU A 80 9.02 8.86 -8.35
CA GLU A 80 10.20 8.68 -7.49
C GLU A 80 9.84 8.70 -5.99
N ASP A 81 8.94 9.60 -5.59
CA ASP A 81 8.43 9.73 -4.22
C ASP A 81 7.67 8.47 -3.74
N ILE A 82 6.96 7.81 -4.66
CA ILE A 82 6.25 6.56 -4.37
C ILE A 82 7.24 5.40 -4.28
N ALA A 83 8.20 5.33 -5.20
CA ALA A 83 9.19 4.25 -5.22
C ALA A 83 10.04 4.24 -3.94
N ASP A 84 10.47 5.41 -3.45
CA ASP A 84 11.23 5.53 -2.21
C ASP A 84 10.42 5.10 -0.98
N GLU A 85 9.15 5.50 -0.88
CA GLU A 85 8.29 5.08 0.23
C GLU A 85 7.98 3.58 0.19
N LEU A 86 7.73 3.00 -0.99
CA LEU A 86 7.51 1.55 -1.10
C LEU A 86 8.77 0.73 -0.78
N ARG A 87 9.98 1.26 -1.03
CA ARG A 87 11.23 0.60 -0.62
C ARG A 87 11.28 0.36 0.89
N ARG A 88 10.68 1.27 1.69
CA ARG A 88 10.61 1.13 3.15
C ARG A 88 9.80 -0.09 3.60
N LEU A 89 8.92 -0.63 2.75
CA LEU A 89 8.22 -1.90 3.00
C LEU A 89 9.14 -3.12 2.93
N GLN A 90 10.27 -3.00 2.22
CA GLN A 90 11.28 -4.07 2.15
C GLN A 90 12.20 -4.03 3.37
N ASP A 91 12.43 -2.84 3.94
CA ASP A 91 13.51 -2.57 4.89
C ASP A 91 13.17 -2.85 6.38
N GLN A 92 12.06 -3.52 6.73
CA GLN A 92 11.73 -3.74 8.14
C GLN A 92 11.27 -5.16 8.46
N VAL A 93 12.24 -6.02 8.73
CA VAL A 93 12.11 -6.91 9.89
C VAL A 93 13.10 -6.39 10.93
N PRO A 94 12.66 -5.80 12.05
CA PRO A 94 13.58 -5.55 13.15
C PRO A 94 14.27 -6.87 13.50
N PRO A 95 15.60 -6.88 13.74
CA PRO A 95 16.30 -8.11 14.10
C PRO A 95 15.62 -8.69 15.33
N PHE A 96 15.09 -9.91 15.20
CA PHE A 96 14.55 -10.64 16.33
C PHE A 96 15.72 -11.25 17.12
N PRO A 97 15.60 -11.42 18.45
CA PRO A 97 16.69 -11.92 19.26
C PRO A 97 17.17 -13.29 18.76
N ALA A 98 18.46 -13.43 18.48
CA ALA A 98 19.04 -14.70 18.00
C ALA A 98 18.77 -15.88 18.95
N ALA A 99 18.59 -15.59 20.24
CA ALA A 99 18.20 -16.58 21.25
C ALA A 99 16.83 -17.21 20.99
N GLU A 100 15.84 -16.43 20.50
CA GLU A 100 14.53 -16.97 20.10
C GLU A 100 14.64 -17.78 18.81
N ALA A 101 15.55 -17.40 17.90
CA ALA A 101 15.81 -18.15 16.67
C ALA A 101 16.36 -19.55 16.96
N CYS A 102 17.40 -19.64 17.79
CA CYS A 102 18.05 -20.91 18.13
C CYS A 102 17.10 -21.82 18.90
N ALA A 103 16.34 -21.28 19.86
CA ALA A 103 15.40 -22.07 20.64
C ALA A 103 14.27 -22.70 19.80
N LEU A 104 13.81 -21.99 18.75
CA LEU A 104 12.81 -22.52 17.82
C LEU A 104 13.36 -23.66 16.95
N VAL A 105 14.60 -23.53 16.47
CA VAL A 105 15.25 -24.56 15.64
C VAL A 105 15.59 -25.80 16.47
N GLU A 106 16.04 -25.63 17.72
CA GLU A 106 16.31 -26.76 18.63
C GLU A 106 15.04 -27.50 19.07
N ALA A 107 13.87 -26.83 19.07
CA ALA A 107 12.59 -27.44 19.41
C ALA A 107 11.94 -28.24 18.25
N GLU A 108 12.41 -28.07 17.01
CA GLU A 108 11.95 -28.83 15.82
C GLU A 108 12.88 -30.01 15.44
N LEU A 109 13.94 -30.26 16.22
CA LEU A 109 14.86 -31.41 16.09
C LEU A 109 14.52 -32.51 17.12
#